data_AF-A0AAD5GN67-F1
#
_entry.id   AF-A0AAD5GN67-F1
#
_cell.length_a   1.000
_cell.length_b   1.000
_cell.length_c   1.000
_cell.angle_alpha   90.00
_cell.angle_beta   90.00
_cell.angle_gamma   90.00
#
_symmetry.space_group_name_H-M   'P 1'
#
loop_
_entity.id
_entity.type
_entity.pdbx_description
1 polymer ?
#
loop_
_entity_poly.entity_id
_entity_poly.type
_entity_poly.pdbx_seq_one_letter_code
_entity_poly.pdbx_strand_id
1 'polypeptide(L)'
;MAPAVPRSGDAIFANVERVNAELFTLTYGAIVRQLLTDLEEVEEVNKQLDQMGYNIGIRLIDEFLAKSNVTRCVDFRETAEVIAKVGFKMFLGVTASVSNW
;
A
#
# COMPACT_ATOMS: atom_id res chain seq x y z
N MET A 1 30.51 -0.14 -4.03
CA MET A 1 29.34 -1.02 -3.92
C MET A 1 28.38 -0.57 -5.02
N ALA A 2 28.08 -1.41 -6.01
CA ALA A 2 27.19 -1.02 -7.10
C ALA A 2 25.78 -0.74 -6.54
N PRO A 3 25.06 0.29 -7.03
CA PRO A 3 23.70 0.54 -6.57
C PRO A 3 22.82 -0.66 -6.94
N ALA A 4 22.13 -1.22 -5.95
CA ALA A 4 21.14 -2.26 -6.19
C ALA A 4 20.02 -1.63 -7.02
N VAL A 5 19.80 -2.15 -8.23
CA VAL A 5 18.68 -1.70 -9.07
C VAL A 5 17.38 -2.13 -8.38
N PRO A 6 16.44 -1.20 -8.12
CA PRO A 6 15.14 -1.56 -7.53
C PRO A 6 14.50 -2.66 -8.36
N ARG A 7 14.01 -3.72 -7.71
CA ARG A 7 13.27 -4.77 -8.45
C ARG A 7 12.02 -4.13 -9.03
N SER A 8 11.75 -4.40 -10.31
CA SER A 8 10.50 -3.96 -10.94
C SER A 8 9.32 -4.43 -10.08
N GLY A 9 8.32 -3.55 -9.87
CA GLY A 9 7.10 -3.89 -9.15
C GLY A 9 6.45 -5.17 -9.70
N ASP A 10 6.53 -5.42 -11.00
CA ASP A 10 6.07 -6.66 -11.65
C ASP A 10 6.80 -7.90 -11.15
N ALA A 11 8.12 -7.82 -11.00
CA ALA A 11 8.94 -8.94 -10.54
C ALA A 11 8.68 -9.26 -9.06
N ILE A 12 8.38 -8.25 -8.25
CA ILE A 12 8.00 -8.45 -6.85
C ILE A 12 6.61 -9.07 -6.79
N PHE A 13 5.63 -8.49 -7.50
CA PHE A 13 4.24 -8.96 -7.53
C PHE A 13 4.12 -10.42 -7.98
N ALA A 14 4.95 -10.86 -8.93
CA ALA A 14 4.97 -12.25 -9.38
C ALA A 14 5.37 -13.25 -8.28
N ASN A 15 6.22 -12.83 -7.34
CA ASN A 15 6.83 -13.66 -6.31
C ASN A 15 6.15 -13.53 -4.92
N VAL A 16 5.13 -12.68 -4.80
CA VAL A 16 4.35 -12.52 -3.58
C VAL A 16 3.19 -13.52 -3.59
N GLU A 17 2.93 -14.15 -2.44
CA GLU A 17 1.76 -15.00 -2.24
C GLU A 17 0.50 -14.15 -2.38
N ARG A 18 -0.44 -14.61 -3.20
CA ARG A 18 -1.63 -13.85 -3.57
C ARG A 18 -2.88 -14.55 -3.07
N VAL A 19 -3.81 -13.74 -2.58
CA VAL A 19 -5.19 -14.11 -2.29
C VAL A 19 -6.10 -13.51 -3.36
N ASN A 20 -7.32 -14.03 -3.49
CA ASN A 20 -8.30 -13.48 -4.41
C ASN A 20 -8.62 -12.02 -4.03
N ALA A 21 -8.54 -11.10 -5.00
CA ALA A 21 -8.85 -9.69 -4.80
C ALA A 21 -10.28 -9.47 -4.28
N GLU A 22 -11.25 -10.27 -4.73
CA GLU A 22 -12.65 -10.17 -4.26
C GLU A 22 -12.79 -10.48 -2.77
N LEU A 23 -11.97 -11.39 -2.23
CA LEU A 23 -11.97 -11.67 -0.80
C LEU A 23 -11.54 -10.43 -0.01
N PHE A 24 -10.50 -9.73 -0.47
CA PHE A 24 -10.07 -8.47 0.14
C PHE A 24 -11.16 -7.39 0.01
N THR A 25 -11.73 -7.22 -1.19
CA THR A 25 -12.80 -6.23 -1.43
C THR A 25 -14.02 -6.46 -0.53
N LEU A 26 -14.49 -7.70 -0.41
CA LEU A 26 -15.63 -8.04 0.45
C LEU A 26 -15.30 -7.83 1.94
N THR A 27 -14.09 -8.18 2.36
CA THR A 27 -13.63 -7.99 3.74
C THR A 27 -13.54 -6.51 4.09
N TYR A 28 -12.92 -5.70 3.23
CA TYR A 28 -12.82 -4.26 3.45
C TYR A 28 -14.22 -3.60 3.42
N GLY A 29 -15.08 -4.01 2.49
CA GLY A 29 -16.47 -3.55 2.43
C GLY A 29 -17.27 -3.89 3.69
N ALA A 30 -17.06 -5.07 4.29
CA ALA A 30 -17.68 -5.45 5.55
C ALA A 30 -17.18 -4.56 6.71
N ILE A 31 -15.89 -4.25 6.78
CA ILE A 31 -15.31 -3.33 7.78
C ILE A 31 -15.94 -1.94 7.65
N VAL A 32 -15.98 -1.37 6.44
CA VAL A 32 -16.57 -0.04 6.20
C VAL A 32 -18.05 -0.03 6.57
N ARG A 33 -18.81 -1.06 6.17
CA ARG A 33 -20.22 -1.18 6.53
C ARG A 33 -20.42 -1.26 8.04
N GLN A 34 -19.57 -2.01 8.74
CA GLN A 34 -19.63 -2.13 10.19
C GLN A 34 -19.36 -0.77 10.85
N LEU A 35 -18.31 -0.06 10.44
CA LEU A 35 -18.01 1.28 10.94
C LEU A 35 -19.13 2.28 10.69
N LEU A 36 -19.77 2.27 9.52
CA LEU A 36 -20.94 3.11 9.22
C LEU A 36 -22.17 2.77 10.08
N THR A 37 -22.25 1.54 10.59
CA THR A 37 -23.34 1.12 11.49
C THR A 37 -23.05 1.56 12.92
N ASP A 38 -21.78 1.50 13.33
CA ASP A 38 -21.35 1.82 14.70
C ASP A 38 -21.12 3.32 14.92
N LEU A 39 -20.80 4.06 13.85
CA LEU A 39 -20.51 5.49 13.85
C LEU A 39 -21.53 6.18 12.95
N GLU A 40 -22.32 7.08 13.53
CA GLU A 40 -23.37 7.82 12.81
C GLU A 40 -22.78 8.88 11.85
N GLU A 41 -21.56 9.36 12.13
CA GLU A 41 -20.88 10.43 11.39
C GLU A 41 -19.78 9.89 10.47
N VAL A 42 -19.86 10.24 9.19
CA VAL A 42 -18.89 9.81 8.15
C VAL A 42 -17.47 10.30 8.46
N GLU A 43 -17.34 11.46 9.09
CA GLU A 43 -16.04 12.00 9.49
C GLU A 43 -15.33 11.10 10.51
N GLU A 44 -16.07 10.55 11.47
CA GLU A 44 -15.52 9.62 12.47
C GLU A 44 -15.15 8.28 11.83
N VAL A 45 -15.94 7.80 10.87
CA VAL A 45 -15.61 6.60 10.08
C VAL A 45 -14.27 6.79 9.36
N ASN A 46 -14.06 7.93 8.70
CA ASN A 46 -12.82 8.21 7.99
C ASN A 46 -11.60 8.29 8.93
N LYS A 47 -11.76 8.90 10.12
CA LYS A 47 -10.69 8.93 11.14
C LYS A 47 -10.30 7.51 11.58
N GLN A 48 -11.27 6.63 11.77
CA GLN A 48 -11.01 5.24 12.15
C GLN A 48 -10.34 4.45 11.02
N LEU A 49 -10.77 4.63 9.77
CA LEU A 49 -10.14 4.01 8.61
C LEU A 49 -8.69 4.49 8.42
N ASP A 50 -8.42 5.77 8.63
CA ASP A 50 -7.07 6.34 8.57
C ASP A 50 -6.17 5.76 9.67
N GLN A 51 -6.64 5.73 10.91
CA GLN A 51 -5.91 5.16 12.04
C GLN A 51 -5.61 3.66 11.83
N MET A 52 -6.58 2.92 11.28
CA MET A 52 -6.38 1.52 10.90
C MET A 52 -5.32 1.39 9.81
N GLY A 53 -5.40 2.22 8.76
CA GLY A 53 -4.43 2.26 7.67
C GLY A 53 -3.01 2.58 8.13
N TYR A 54 -2.85 3.55 9.04
CA TYR A 54 -1.56 3.90 9.64
C TYR A 54 -0.93 2.71 10.38
N ASN A 55 -1.71 2.05 11.24
CA ASN A 55 -1.25 0.89 12.00
C ASN A 55 -0.90 -0.32 11.10
N ILE A 56 -1.65 -0.52 10.02
CA ILE A 56 -1.34 -1.54 8.99
C ILE A 56 -0.05 -1.15 8.27
N GLY A 57 0.09 0.12 7.85
CA GLY A 57 1.25 0.62 7.12
C GLY A 57 2.57 0.46 7.88
N ILE A 58 2.59 0.74 9.19
CA ILE A 58 3.77 0.53 10.05
C ILE A 58 4.22 -0.94 10.04
N ARG A 59 3.30 -1.89 9.88
CA ARG A 59 3.64 -3.32 9.83
C ARG A 59 4.06 -3.76 8.42
N LEU A 60 3.43 -3.18 7.39
CA LEU A 60 3.72 -3.52 5.99
C LEU A 60 5.07 -2.98 5.51
N ILE A 61 5.57 -1.89 6.09
CA ILE A 61 6.82 -1.27 5.63
C ILE A 61 8.02 -2.21 5.76
N ASP A 62 8.06 -3.04 6.80
CA ASP A 62 9.15 -4.01 7.00
C ASP A 62 9.19 -5.04 5.87
N GLU A 63 8.03 -5.58 5.49
CA GLU A 63 7.92 -6.52 4.37
C GLU A 63 8.24 -5.84 3.03
N PHE A 64 7.76 -4.60 2.84
CA PHE A 64 8.06 -3.82 1.64
C PHE A 64 9.57 -3.63 1.45
N LEU A 65 10.28 -3.19 2.50
CA LEU A 65 11.73 -2.99 2.44
C LEU A 65 12.48 -4.31 2.24
N ALA A 66 12.02 -5.40 2.87
CA ALA A 66 12.65 -6.71 2.75
C ALA A 66 12.55 -7.31 1.34
N LYS A 67 11.43 -7.08 0.62
CA LYS A 67 11.18 -7.73 -0.68
C LYS A 67 11.45 -6.84 -1.90
N SER A 68 11.39 -5.52 -1.75
CA SER A 68 11.46 -4.60 -2.90
C SER A 68 12.88 -4.27 -3.39
N ASN A 69 13.91 -4.50 -2.56
CA ASN A 69 15.28 -4.01 -2.80
C ASN A 69 15.35 -2.48 -3.04
N VAL A 70 14.37 -1.72 -2.55
CA VAL A 70 14.40 -0.26 -2.62
C VAL A 70 15.45 0.27 -1.65
N THR A 71 16.34 1.12 -2.14
CA THR A 71 17.27 1.86 -1.29
C THR A 71 16.57 3.05 -0.64
N ARG A 72 17.19 3.64 0.39
CA ARG A 72 16.66 4.87 1.02
C ARG A 72 16.42 5.95 -0.04
N CYS A 73 15.17 6.42 -0.13
CA CYS A 73 14.80 7.53 -1.01
C CYS A 73 15.47 8.83 -0.53
N VAL A 74 15.94 9.65 -1.47
CA VAL A 74 16.65 10.92 -1.19
C VAL A 74 15.71 12.11 -1.06
N ASP A 75 14.56 12.07 -1.73
CA ASP A 75 13.56 13.13 -1.70
C ASP A 75 12.12 12.60 -1.73
N PHE A 76 11.17 13.52 -1.53
CA PHE A 76 9.75 13.17 -1.49
C PHE A 76 9.21 12.74 -2.86
N ARG A 77 9.80 13.23 -3.96
CA ARG A 77 9.39 12.86 -5.31
C ARG A 77 9.74 11.42 -5.62
N GLU A 78 10.96 11.02 -5.29
CA GLU A 78 11.39 9.62 -5.37
C GLU A 78 10.51 8.73 -4.49
N THR A 79 10.18 9.18 -3.28
CA THR A 79 9.28 8.44 -2.39
C THR A 79 7.91 8.22 -3.04
N ALA A 80 7.31 9.24 -3.65
CA ALA A 80 6.04 9.10 -4.35
C ALA A 80 6.13 8.15 -5.56
N GLU A 81 7.21 8.23 -6.34
CA GLU A 81 7.45 7.34 -7.48
C GLU A 81 7.59 5.86 -7.04
N VAL A 82 8.31 5.62 -5.95
CA VAL A 82 8.46 4.28 -5.35
C VAL A 82 7.12 3.74 -4.87
N ILE A 83 6.31 4.54 -4.18
CA ILE A 83 4.96 4.13 -3.75
C ILE A 83 4.08 3.80 -4.97
N ALA A 84 4.08 4.68 -5.97
CA ALA A 84 3.20 4.58 -7.13
C ALA A 84 3.52 3.38 -8.03
N LYS A 85 4.81 3.09 -8.25
CA LYS A 85 5.26 2.07 -9.21
C LYS A 85 5.67 0.74 -8.57
N VAL A 86 6.11 0.75 -7.31
CA VAL A 86 6.58 -0.45 -6.60
C VAL A 86 5.60 -0.85 -5.51
N GLY A 87 5.23 0.08 -4.62
CA GLY A 87 4.35 -0.19 -3.47
C GLY A 87 2.97 -0.70 -3.89
N PHE A 88 2.23 0.09 -4.67
CA PHE A 88 0.90 -0.33 -5.16
C PHE A 88 0.97 -1.60 -6.00
N LYS A 89 2.03 -1.76 -6.78
CA LYS A 89 2.18 -2.94 -7.63
C LYS A 89 2.39 -4.19 -6.80
N MET A 90 3.23 -4.10 -5.77
CA MET A 90 3.54 -5.20 -4.86
C MET A 90 2.31 -5.67 -4.07
N PHE A 91 1.53 -4.75 -3.49
CA PHE A 91 0.44 -5.11 -2.58
C PHE A 91 -0.93 -5.25 -3.24
N LEU A 92 -1.22 -4.43 -4.24
CA LEU A 92 -2.55 -4.36 -4.87
C LEU A 92 -2.54 -4.75 -6.35
N GLY A 93 -1.37 -5.01 -6.95
CA GLY A 93 -1.25 -5.38 -8.37
C GLY A 93 -1.46 -4.23 -9.35
N VAL A 94 -1.65 -3.00 -8.85
CA VAL A 94 -1.93 -1.79 -9.65
C VAL A 94 -0.74 -0.84 -9.68
N THR A 95 -0.68 0.02 -10.70
CA THR A 95 0.32 1.09 -10.79
C THR A 95 -0.39 2.44 -10.81
N ALA A 96 0.20 3.45 -10.17
CA ALA A 96 -0.31 4.82 -10.20
C ALA A 96 0.63 5.77 -10.97
N SER A 97 0.11 6.91 -11.38
CA SER A 97 0.87 8.03 -11.95
C SER A 97 1.02 9.15 -10.93
N VAL A 98 2.24 9.62 -10.73
CA VAL A 98 2.51 10.81 -9.91
C VAL A 98 2.27 12.06 -10.76
N SER A 99 1.42 12.97 -10.26
CA SER A 99 1.05 14.23 -10.93
C SER A 99 0.71 15.30 -9.88
N ASN A 100 0.50 16.55 -10.31
CA ASN A 100 0.07 17.67 -9.46
C ASN A 100 1.00 17.91 -8.25
N TRP A 101 2.27 18.20 -8.58
CA TRP A 101 3.32 18.47 -7.60
C TRP A 101 3.37 19.95 -7.19
#